data_AF-B0TWE4-F1
#
_entry.id   AF-B0TWE4-F1
#
_cell.length_a   1.000
_cell.length_b   1.000
_cell.length_c   1.000
_cell.angle_alpha   90.00
_cell.angle_beta   90.00
_cell.angle_gamma   90.00
#
_symmetry.space_group_name_H-M   'P 1'
#
loop_
_entity.id
_entity.type
_entity.pdbx_description
1 polymer ?
#
loop_
_entity_poly.entity_id
_entity_poly.type
_entity_poly.pdbx_seq_one_letter_code
_entity_poly.pdbx_strand_id
1 'polypeptide(L)'
;MIKNKGWKDKYLNNNDKYGSNILSNIPENNIFAFQEMDKSKGSPKNDKNIFNSIVSLMKAQAYEMNALSERKKVPCVFQFNLISVVDAELARVDFSDSKIDVHNVEEEVYVADYIINKKQTSSKIHFVQSSYFDKYLKNYESLHKANVLSFKADYENFYSDITQDYNKQEVFLDDIKNDMYWHINISLRTIGSKPIDKSDISLWWNKKEKVLEFGVLLNDQEIKKLNDDTKLINQLQKTFKKYFHYEGQCIFSEGIPF
;
A
#
# COMPACT_ATOMS: atom_id res chain seq x y z
N MET A 1 4.43 -12.48 -6.47
CA MET A 1 5.61 -11.64 -6.84
C MET A 1 5.13 -10.57 -7.83
N ILE A 2 4.75 -9.38 -7.37
CA ILE A 2 4.23 -8.31 -8.24
C ILE A 2 5.42 -7.71 -9.03
N LYS A 3 5.73 -8.32 -10.18
CA LYS A 3 6.76 -7.88 -11.13
C LYS A 3 6.23 -6.79 -12.09
N ASN A 4 5.33 -5.92 -11.64
CA ASN A 4 4.83 -4.83 -12.48
C ASN A 4 5.10 -3.48 -11.82
N LYS A 5 6.02 -2.70 -12.43
CA LYS A 5 6.37 -1.34 -12.02
C LYS A 5 5.19 -0.35 -12.08
N GLY A 6 4.08 -0.75 -12.73
CA GLY A 6 2.91 0.12 -12.95
C GLY A 6 2.24 0.66 -11.68
N TRP A 7 2.32 -0.03 -10.54
CA TRP A 7 1.76 0.52 -9.29
C TRP A 7 2.57 1.73 -8.78
N LYS A 8 3.90 1.73 -8.99
CA LYS A 8 4.77 2.82 -8.55
C LYS A 8 4.49 4.08 -9.38
N ASP A 9 4.41 3.92 -10.69
CA ASP A 9 4.11 5.03 -11.61
C ASP A 9 2.71 5.58 -11.33
N LYS A 10 1.72 4.69 -11.12
CA LYS A 10 0.37 5.10 -10.69
C LYS A 10 0.40 5.87 -9.37
N TYR A 11 1.16 5.39 -8.38
CA TYR A 11 1.28 6.04 -7.08
C TYR A 11 1.91 7.44 -7.18
N LEU A 12 3.00 7.58 -7.95
CA LEU A 12 3.63 8.89 -8.18
C LEU A 12 2.69 9.83 -8.94
N ASN A 13 2.07 9.36 -10.03
CA ASN A 13 1.09 10.14 -10.80
C ASN A 13 -0.11 10.59 -9.96
N ASN A 14 -0.59 9.73 -9.06
CA ASN A 14 -1.67 10.09 -8.14
C ASN A 14 -1.22 11.15 -7.13
N ASN A 15 -0.01 11.05 -6.59
CA ASN A 15 0.51 12.08 -5.68
C ASN A 15 0.57 13.43 -6.38
N ASP A 16 1.11 13.49 -7.60
CA ASP A 16 1.16 14.72 -8.40
C ASP A 16 -0.25 15.26 -8.68
N LYS A 17 -1.17 14.39 -9.10
CA LYS A 17 -2.59 14.72 -9.33
C LYS A 17 -3.27 15.30 -8.09
N TYR A 18 -2.94 14.80 -6.90
CA TYR A 18 -3.50 15.26 -5.63
C TYR A 18 -2.67 16.37 -4.95
N GLY A 19 -1.72 16.97 -5.68
CA GLY A 19 -1.03 18.19 -5.26
C GLY A 19 0.23 17.96 -4.42
N SER A 20 0.89 16.81 -4.53
CA SER A 20 2.19 16.57 -3.90
C SER A 20 3.22 16.04 -4.89
N ASN A 21 4.33 16.76 -5.06
CA ASN A 21 5.44 16.40 -5.94
C ASN A 21 6.70 15.96 -5.18
N ILE A 22 6.68 15.92 -3.85
CA ILE A 22 7.88 15.68 -3.02
C ILE A 22 8.54 14.31 -3.29
N LEU A 23 7.76 13.32 -3.72
CA LEU A 23 8.24 12.00 -4.11
C LEU A 23 8.70 11.93 -5.57
N SER A 24 8.05 12.70 -6.45
CA SER A 24 8.29 12.74 -7.89
C SER A 24 9.46 13.65 -8.26
N ASN A 25 9.84 14.57 -7.37
CA ASN A 25 10.99 15.44 -7.54
C ASN A 25 12.28 14.60 -7.56
N ILE A 26 12.82 14.44 -8.77
CA ILE A 26 14.14 13.88 -9.00
C ILE A 26 15.15 14.95 -8.58
N PRO A 27 16.11 14.64 -7.69
CA PRO A 27 17.18 15.57 -7.37
C PRO A 27 17.92 15.97 -8.65
N GLU A 28 18.07 17.26 -8.90
CA GLU A 28 18.83 17.78 -10.04
C GLU A 28 20.32 17.41 -9.94
N ASN A 29 20.80 17.23 -8.71
CA ASN A 29 22.20 16.98 -8.40
C ASN A 29 22.35 15.68 -7.62
N ASN A 30 23.44 14.94 -7.90
CA ASN A 30 23.84 13.80 -7.10
C ASN A 30 24.88 14.24 -6.07
N ILE A 31 24.50 14.22 -4.80
CA ILE A 31 25.38 14.66 -3.71
C ILE A 31 26.34 13.53 -3.34
N PHE A 32 27.62 13.72 -3.62
CA PHE A 32 28.65 12.71 -3.34
C PHE A 32 29.10 12.69 -1.87
N ALA A 33 29.09 13.84 -1.19
CA ALA A 33 29.48 13.96 0.21
C ALA A 33 28.87 15.20 0.87
N PHE A 34 28.83 15.18 2.20
CA PHE A 34 28.58 16.35 3.04
C PHE A 34 29.83 16.61 3.88
N GLN A 35 30.11 17.88 4.15
CA GLN A 35 31.22 18.33 4.97
C GLN A 35 30.76 19.46 5.89
N GLU A 36 30.92 19.29 7.20
CA GLU A 36 30.76 20.37 8.16
C GLU A 36 32.00 21.27 8.11
N MET A 37 31.82 22.59 8.04
CA MET A 37 32.91 23.55 7.91
C MET A 37 32.80 24.65 8.96
N ASP A 38 33.96 25.16 9.40
CA ASP A 38 33.97 26.39 10.19
C ASP A 38 33.65 27.60 9.31
N LYS A 39 32.58 28.33 9.63
CA LYS A 39 32.15 29.50 8.84
C LYS A 39 33.21 30.60 8.75
N SER A 40 34.04 30.77 9.78
CA SER A 40 35.03 31.86 9.81
C SER A 40 36.33 31.49 9.10
N LYS A 41 36.77 30.23 9.24
CA LYS A 41 38.07 29.76 8.73
C LYS A 41 37.97 28.97 7.43
N GLY A 42 36.78 28.51 7.05
CA GLY A 42 36.58 27.57 5.96
C GLY A 42 37.25 26.21 6.18
N SER A 43 37.74 25.93 7.40
CA SER A 43 38.41 24.67 7.71
C SER A 43 37.38 23.56 7.91
N PRO A 44 37.59 22.36 7.36
CA PRO A 44 36.70 21.23 7.58
C PRO A 44 36.68 20.85 9.07
N LYS A 45 35.51 20.37 9.52
CA LYS A 45 35.28 19.79 10.85
C LYS A 45 35.03 18.29 10.73
N ASN A 46 34.81 17.63 11.86
CA ASN A 46 34.46 16.22 11.90
C ASN A 46 32.96 16.06 11.57
N ASP A 47 32.65 15.29 10.53
CA ASP A 47 31.27 15.04 10.06
C ASP A 47 30.48 14.04 10.91
N LYS A 48 30.97 13.72 12.13
CA LYS A 48 30.32 12.81 13.07
C LYS A 48 28.85 13.13 13.28
N ASN A 49 28.47 14.41 13.33
CA ASN A 49 27.07 14.82 13.54
C ASN A 49 26.19 14.45 12.33
N ILE A 50 26.66 14.74 11.12
CA ILE A 50 25.97 14.40 9.86
C ILE A 50 25.84 12.88 9.72
N PHE A 51 26.93 12.15 9.95
CA PHE A 51 26.90 10.69 9.90
C PHE A 51 25.94 10.09 10.93
N ASN A 52 25.99 10.60 12.17
CA ASN A 52 25.10 10.13 13.23
C ASN A 52 23.63 10.42 12.93
N SER A 53 23.30 11.56 12.30
CA SER A 53 21.91 11.87 11.96
C SER A 53 21.37 10.91 10.91
N ILE A 54 22.14 10.64 9.85
CA ILE A 54 21.82 9.66 8.79
C ILE A 54 21.61 8.28 9.41
N VAL A 55 22.60 7.76 10.13
CA VAL A 55 22.57 6.40 10.67
C VAL A 55 21.44 6.23 11.68
N SER A 56 21.18 7.24 12.52
CA SER A 56 20.09 7.20 13.49
C SER A 56 18.72 7.15 12.81
N LEU A 57 18.50 7.96 11.77
CA LEU A 57 17.26 7.94 10.97
C LEU A 57 17.05 6.58 10.29
N MET A 58 18.08 6.04 9.65
CA MET A 58 17.99 4.74 8.97
C MET A 58 17.74 3.60 9.96
N LYS A 59 18.39 3.61 11.13
CA LYS A 59 18.14 2.64 12.21
C LYS A 59 16.73 2.75 12.77
N ALA A 60 16.24 3.97 12.99
CA ALA A 60 14.87 4.22 13.46
C ALA A 60 13.83 3.71 12.46
N GLN A 61 14.03 3.99 11.16
CA GLN A 61 13.18 3.45 10.09
C GLN A 61 13.13 1.93 10.12
N ALA A 62 14.30 1.28 10.17
CA ALA A 62 14.38 -0.17 10.17
C ALA A 62 13.73 -0.78 11.41
N TYR A 63 13.94 -0.18 12.58
CA TYR A 63 13.28 -0.59 13.82
C TYR A 63 11.75 -0.54 13.68
N GLU A 64 11.21 0.58 13.20
CA GLU A 64 9.78 0.74 12.99
C GLU A 64 9.24 -0.29 11.99
N MET A 65 9.89 -0.46 10.83
CA MET A 65 9.49 -1.45 9.83
C MET A 65 9.44 -2.88 10.38
N ASN A 66 10.36 -3.25 11.25
CA ASN A 66 10.38 -4.59 11.87
C ASN A 66 9.34 -4.74 12.98
N ALA A 67 9.11 -3.69 13.78
CA ALA A 67 8.21 -3.75 14.93
C ALA A 67 6.73 -3.52 14.57
N LEU A 68 6.43 -2.99 13.38
CA LEU A 68 5.07 -2.61 13.00
C LEU A 68 4.12 -3.80 12.86
N SER A 69 4.57 -4.91 12.27
CA SER A 69 3.75 -6.12 12.08
C SER A 69 3.32 -6.75 13.40
N GLU A 70 4.11 -6.58 14.46
CA GLU A 70 3.79 -7.09 15.80
C GLU A 70 2.82 -6.16 16.55
N ARG A 71 2.98 -4.84 16.39
CA ARG A 71 2.19 -3.84 17.12
C ARG A 71 0.84 -3.52 16.46
N LYS A 72 0.74 -3.59 15.13
CA LYS A 72 -0.46 -3.15 14.39
C LYS A 72 -1.17 -4.35 13.77
N LYS A 73 -2.33 -4.66 14.35
CA LYS A 73 -3.20 -5.78 13.93
C LYS A 73 -4.20 -5.41 12.82
N VAL A 74 -4.44 -4.11 12.62
CA VAL A 74 -5.35 -3.61 11.59
C VAL A 74 -4.53 -3.33 10.32
N PRO A 75 -5.00 -3.74 9.12
CA PRO A 75 -4.35 -3.38 7.87
C PRO A 75 -4.15 -1.87 7.74
N CYS A 76 -2.91 -1.45 7.52
CA CYS A 76 -2.56 -0.05 7.37
C CYS A 76 -1.32 0.12 6.49
N VAL A 77 -1.22 1.29 5.87
CA VAL A 77 -0.08 1.67 5.03
C VAL A 77 0.77 2.67 5.79
N PHE A 78 2.07 2.41 5.87
CA PHE A 78 3.04 3.31 6.47
C PHE A 78 3.95 3.89 5.39
N GLN A 79 4.15 5.20 5.46
CA GLN A 79 5.18 5.89 4.70
C GLN A 79 6.13 6.58 5.68
N PHE A 80 7.41 6.24 5.57
CA PHE A 80 8.47 6.87 6.35
C PHE A 80 9.21 7.89 5.50
N ASN A 81 9.30 9.12 5.99
CA ASN A 81 10.11 10.18 5.40
C ASN A 81 11.22 10.52 6.38
N LEU A 82 12.48 10.42 5.96
CA LEU A 82 13.63 10.65 6.83
C LEU A 82 14.13 12.08 6.65
N ILE A 83 13.97 12.90 7.70
CA ILE A 83 14.29 14.32 7.67
C ILE A 83 15.33 14.60 8.75
N SER A 84 16.45 15.19 8.36
CA SER A 84 17.50 15.69 9.26
C SER A 84 17.42 17.21 9.28
N VAL A 85 17.00 17.79 10.41
CA VAL A 85 16.96 19.24 10.59
C VAL A 85 18.36 19.74 10.95
N VAL A 86 18.84 20.74 10.22
CA VAL A 86 20.19 21.29 10.32
C VAL A 86 20.12 22.69 10.91
N ASP A 87 20.74 22.89 12.07
CA ASP A 87 20.86 24.21 12.70
C ASP A 87 22.17 24.91 12.30
N ALA A 88 22.35 25.06 10.99
CA ALA A 88 23.50 25.71 10.37
C ALA A 88 23.14 26.15 8.95
N GLU A 89 23.99 27.00 8.36
CA GLU A 89 23.92 27.29 6.93
C GLU A 89 24.25 26.04 6.12
N LEU A 90 23.55 25.89 5.01
CA LEU A 90 23.68 24.78 4.07
C LEU A 90 24.04 25.39 2.72
N ALA A 91 25.16 24.94 2.17
CA ALA A 91 25.67 25.38 0.89
C ALA A 91 25.99 24.16 0.03
N ARG A 92 25.58 24.21 -1.23
CA ARG A 92 25.97 23.27 -2.27
C ARG A 92 27.19 23.82 -2.98
N VAL A 93 28.21 22.98 -3.11
CA VAL A 93 29.41 23.26 -3.92
C VAL A 93 29.33 22.39 -5.16
N ASP A 94 29.21 23.02 -6.33
CA ASP A 94 29.12 22.35 -7.61
C ASP A 94 30.51 22.22 -8.25
N PHE A 95 30.81 21.02 -8.75
CA PHE A 95 32.06 20.65 -9.42
C PHE A 95 31.83 20.18 -10.87
N SER A 96 30.62 20.32 -11.40
CA SER A 96 30.25 19.82 -12.73
C SER A 96 30.96 20.55 -13.87
N ASP A 97 31.27 21.83 -13.68
CA ASP A 97 31.96 22.67 -14.66
C ASP A 97 33.44 22.92 -14.31
N SER A 98 34.16 23.54 -15.24
CA SER A 98 35.55 24.00 -15.03
C SER A 98 35.72 25.06 -13.93
N LYS A 99 34.61 25.56 -13.37
CA LYS A 99 34.57 26.51 -12.25
C LYS A 99 33.80 25.88 -11.08
N ILE A 100 34.29 26.15 -9.87
CA ILE A 100 33.62 25.76 -8.64
C ILE A 100 32.62 26.85 -8.29
N ASP A 101 31.33 26.51 -8.31
CA ASP A 101 30.25 27.40 -7.92
C ASP A 101 29.68 27.00 -6.56
N VAL A 102 29.30 27.99 -5.76
CA VAL A 102 28.77 27.79 -4.41
C VAL A 102 27.42 28.47 -4.29
N HIS A 103 26.41 27.69 -3.90
CA HIS A 103 25.04 28.17 -3.74
C HIS A 103 24.52 27.85 -2.35
N ASN A 104 24.01 28.85 -1.65
CA ASN A 104 23.25 28.60 -0.43
C ASN A 104 21.93 27.91 -0.80
N VAL A 105 21.57 26.87 -0.06
CA VAL A 105 20.37 26.08 -0.28
C VAL A 105 19.60 25.92 1.03
N GLU A 106 18.28 25.82 0.94
CA GLU A 106 17.39 25.66 2.10
C GLU A 106 17.27 24.18 2.52
N GLU A 107 17.42 23.28 1.54
CA GLU A 107 17.33 21.85 1.67
C GLU A 107 18.39 21.15 0.82
N GLU A 108 18.64 19.88 1.12
CA GLU A 108 19.35 18.98 0.22
C GLU A 108 18.87 17.53 0.39
N VAL A 109 18.85 16.78 -0.71
CA VAL A 109 18.52 15.36 -0.68
C VAL A 109 19.77 14.52 -0.85
N TYR A 110 20.00 13.62 0.11
CA TYR A 110 21.08 12.64 0.07
C TYR A 110 20.54 11.23 -0.04
N VAL A 111 21.15 10.40 -0.88
CA VAL A 111 20.88 8.95 -0.90
C VAL A 111 21.98 8.27 -0.11
N ALA A 112 21.64 7.81 1.09
CA ALA A 112 22.56 7.12 1.98
C ALA A 112 22.44 5.62 1.81
N ASP A 113 23.59 4.93 1.67
CA ASP A 113 23.69 3.48 1.72
C ASP A 113 24.23 3.03 3.08
N TYR A 114 23.52 2.12 3.72
CA TYR A 114 23.95 1.55 5.00
C TYR A 114 23.57 0.08 5.15
N ILE A 115 24.40 -0.70 5.83
CA ILE A 115 24.11 -2.11 6.11
C ILE A 115 23.29 -2.19 7.40
N ILE A 116 22.05 -2.64 7.28
CA ILE A 116 21.14 -2.90 8.40
C ILE A 116 20.74 -4.37 8.34
N ASN A 117 20.85 -5.09 9.46
CA ASN A 117 20.51 -6.53 9.54
C ASN A 117 21.18 -7.37 8.43
N LYS A 118 22.47 -7.12 8.16
CA LYS A 118 23.28 -7.78 7.11
C LYS A 118 22.76 -7.56 5.67
N LYS A 119 21.87 -6.58 5.46
CA LYS A 119 21.36 -6.20 4.15
C LYS A 119 21.70 -4.74 3.85
N GLN A 120 22.24 -4.48 2.66
CA GLN A 120 22.40 -3.12 2.19
C GLN A 120 21.03 -2.49 1.97
N THR A 121 20.81 -1.33 2.60
CA THR A 121 19.60 -0.53 2.50
C THR A 121 19.99 0.86 2.04
N SER A 122 19.32 1.36 1.01
CA SER A 122 19.45 2.73 0.53
C SER A 122 18.26 3.54 1.01
N SER A 123 18.49 4.71 1.59
CA SER A 123 17.43 5.61 2.06
C SER A 123 17.67 7.05 1.60
N LYS A 124 16.58 7.71 1.19
CA LYS A 124 16.56 9.15 0.89
C LYS A 124 16.51 9.92 2.22
N ILE A 125 17.59 10.62 2.55
CA ILE A 125 17.67 11.52 3.70
C ILE A 125 17.46 12.94 3.20
N HIS A 126 16.49 13.63 3.77
CA HIS A 126 16.19 15.02 3.45
C HIS A 126 16.79 15.93 4.52
N PHE A 127 17.86 16.64 4.18
CA PHE A 127 18.44 17.67 5.03
C PHE A 127 17.70 18.99 4.83
N VAL A 128 17.26 19.62 5.91
CA VAL A 128 16.50 20.88 5.86
C VAL A 128 17.05 21.84 6.89
N GLN A 129 17.33 23.08 6.49
CA GLN A 129 17.71 24.14 7.43
C GLN A 129 16.58 24.39 8.44
N SER A 130 16.94 24.59 9.70
CA SER A 130 16.01 24.81 10.81
C SER A 130 15.03 25.96 10.52
N SER A 131 15.51 27.06 9.95
CA SER A 131 14.70 28.24 9.57
C SER A 131 13.67 27.98 8.48
N TYR A 132 13.82 26.91 7.69
CA TYR A 132 12.92 26.56 6.59
C TYR A 132 12.07 25.31 6.89
N PHE A 133 12.26 24.67 8.04
CA PHE A 133 11.57 23.42 8.36
C PHE A 133 10.04 23.53 8.29
N ASP A 134 9.46 24.63 8.79
CA ASP A 134 8.01 24.87 8.75
C ASP A 134 7.46 24.94 7.31
N LYS A 135 8.25 25.47 6.37
CA LYS A 135 7.90 25.49 4.94
C LYS A 135 7.83 24.06 4.40
N TYR A 136 8.82 23.23 4.71
CA TYR A 136 8.89 21.85 4.24
C TYR A 136 7.90 20.92 4.94
N LEU A 137 7.55 21.18 6.20
CA LEU A 137 6.53 20.45 6.91
C LEU A 137 5.18 20.52 6.17
N LYS A 138 4.82 21.69 5.62
CA LYS A 138 3.63 21.85 4.78
C LYS A 138 3.66 20.97 3.52
N ASN A 139 4.84 20.73 2.93
CA ASN A 139 4.96 19.82 1.79
C ASN A 139 4.67 18.36 2.20
N TYR A 140 5.12 17.95 3.40
CA TYR A 140 4.80 16.63 3.95
C TYR A 140 3.34 16.49 4.37
N GLU A 141 2.68 17.57 4.82
CA GLU A 141 1.24 17.57 5.05
C GLU A 141 0.47 17.40 3.72
N SER A 142 0.88 18.08 2.66
CA SER A 142 0.30 17.90 1.32
C SER A 142 0.51 16.48 0.81
N LEU A 143 1.70 15.89 1.02
CA LEU A 143 1.98 14.49 0.73
C LEU A 143 1.05 13.55 1.50
N HIS A 144 0.86 13.77 2.79
CA HIS A 144 -0.05 12.96 3.60
C HIS A 144 -1.49 13.02 3.05
N LYS A 145 -1.99 14.22 2.73
CA LYS A 145 -3.32 14.41 2.12
C LYS A 145 -3.44 13.69 0.77
N ALA A 146 -2.42 13.85 -0.09
CA ALA A 146 -2.37 13.19 -1.38
C ALA A 146 -2.38 11.66 -1.27
N ASN A 147 -1.65 11.09 -0.30
CA ASN A 147 -1.67 9.66 0.00
C ASN A 147 -3.05 9.18 0.44
N VAL A 148 -3.71 9.87 1.37
CA VAL A 148 -5.05 9.51 1.83
C VAL A 148 -6.02 9.45 0.66
N LEU A 149 -5.98 10.45 -0.23
CA LEU A 149 -6.81 10.49 -1.43
C LEU A 149 -6.46 9.36 -2.41
N SER A 150 -5.17 9.13 -2.68
CA SER A 150 -4.72 8.06 -3.59
C SER A 150 -5.13 6.68 -3.09
N PHE A 151 -4.85 6.35 -1.83
CA PHE A 151 -5.18 5.04 -1.28
C PHE A 151 -6.69 4.82 -1.18
N LYS A 152 -7.45 5.88 -0.87
CA LYS A 152 -8.92 5.82 -0.91
C LYS A 152 -9.42 5.54 -2.33
N ALA A 153 -8.88 6.23 -3.34
CA ALA A 153 -9.26 5.99 -4.73
C ALA A 153 -8.91 4.57 -5.20
N ASP A 154 -7.74 4.05 -4.79
CA ASP A 154 -7.34 2.67 -5.08
C ASP A 154 -8.25 1.64 -4.41
N TYR A 155 -8.63 1.90 -3.15
CA TYR A 155 -9.58 1.09 -2.41
C TYR A 155 -10.96 1.07 -3.09
N GLU A 156 -11.52 2.24 -3.40
CA GLU A 156 -12.81 2.37 -4.07
C GLU A 156 -12.79 1.70 -5.46
N ASN A 157 -11.70 1.85 -6.22
CA ASN A 157 -11.55 1.23 -7.53
C ASN A 157 -11.30 -0.29 -7.47
N PHE A 158 -10.83 -0.82 -6.34
CA PHE A 158 -10.77 -2.25 -6.13
C PHE A 158 -12.18 -2.82 -5.89
N TYR A 159 -13.01 -2.13 -5.11
CA TYR A 159 -14.37 -2.58 -4.79
C TYR A 159 -15.42 -2.26 -5.85
N SER A 160 -15.19 -1.31 -6.76
CA SER A 160 -16.18 -0.88 -7.76
C SER A 160 -16.59 -1.98 -8.77
N ASP A 161 -15.69 -2.92 -9.01
CA ASP A 161 -15.81 -4.01 -9.98
C ASP A 161 -15.34 -5.35 -9.39
N ILE A 162 -15.20 -5.45 -8.06
CA ILE A 162 -14.73 -6.68 -7.38
C ILE A 162 -15.59 -7.88 -7.72
N THR A 163 -16.89 -7.68 -7.95
CA THR A 163 -17.78 -8.76 -8.34
C THR A 163 -17.61 -9.18 -9.78
N GLN A 164 -16.93 -8.43 -10.64
CA GLN A 164 -16.81 -8.68 -12.08
C GLN A 164 -15.40 -9.11 -12.50
N ASP A 165 -14.37 -8.75 -11.72
CA ASP A 165 -12.98 -9.12 -11.96
C ASP A 165 -12.61 -10.37 -11.16
N TYR A 166 -12.31 -11.46 -11.88
CA TYR A 166 -11.92 -12.74 -11.29
C TYR A 166 -10.73 -12.62 -10.31
N ASN A 167 -9.69 -11.85 -10.66
CA ASN A 167 -8.51 -11.73 -9.80
C ASN A 167 -8.83 -10.99 -8.50
N LYS A 168 -9.82 -10.09 -8.51
CA LYS A 168 -10.26 -9.37 -7.31
C LYS A 168 -11.14 -10.27 -6.43
N GLN A 169 -11.97 -11.12 -7.02
CA GLN A 169 -12.76 -12.11 -6.28
C GLN A 169 -11.86 -13.11 -5.55
N GLU A 170 -10.82 -13.61 -6.22
CA GLU A 170 -9.87 -14.58 -5.68
C GLU A 170 -9.21 -14.10 -4.36
N VAL A 171 -9.06 -12.78 -4.17
CA VAL A 171 -8.49 -12.22 -2.93
C VAL A 171 -9.24 -12.65 -1.66
N PHE A 172 -10.57 -12.83 -1.74
CA PHE A 172 -11.40 -13.21 -0.60
C PHE A 172 -12.12 -14.55 -0.78
N LEU A 173 -11.81 -15.31 -1.83
CA LEU A 173 -12.53 -16.54 -2.14
C LEU A 173 -12.46 -17.54 -0.98
N ASP A 174 -11.28 -17.76 -0.40
CA ASP A 174 -11.11 -18.68 0.73
C ASP A 174 -11.86 -18.23 1.99
N ASP A 175 -11.88 -16.93 2.27
CA ASP A 175 -12.63 -16.37 3.39
C ASP A 175 -14.14 -16.55 3.20
N ILE A 176 -14.64 -16.30 1.98
CA ILE A 176 -16.03 -16.52 1.60
C ILE A 176 -16.40 -18.00 1.69
N LYS A 177 -15.53 -18.91 1.21
CA LYS A 177 -15.69 -20.37 1.36
C LYS A 177 -15.80 -20.76 2.82
N ASN A 178 -14.92 -20.25 3.67
CA ASN A 178 -14.92 -20.53 5.10
C ASN A 178 -16.21 -20.05 5.79
N ASP A 179 -16.68 -18.86 5.46
CA ASP A 179 -17.90 -18.30 6.02
C ASP A 179 -19.16 -19.07 5.56
N MET A 180 -19.23 -19.53 4.30
CA MET A 180 -20.44 -20.15 3.74
C MET A 180 -20.52 -21.68 3.89
N TYR A 181 -19.38 -22.37 3.94
CA TYR A 181 -19.31 -23.83 3.84
C TYR A 181 -20.21 -24.57 4.83
N TRP A 182 -20.22 -24.14 6.10
CA TRP A 182 -21.04 -24.80 7.13
C TRP A 182 -22.54 -24.58 6.91
N HIS A 183 -22.92 -23.37 6.51
CA HIS A 183 -24.33 -23.03 6.26
C HIS A 183 -24.90 -23.84 5.09
N ILE A 184 -24.14 -23.95 3.99
CA ILE A 184 -24.55 -24.74 2.83
C ILE A 184 -24.73 -26.21 3.22
N ASN A 185 -23.75 -26.79 3.90
CA ASN A 185 -23.81 -28.19 4.30
C ASN A 185 -24.94 -28.52 5.28
N ILE A 186 -25.40 -27.56 6.08
CA ILE A 186 -26.61 -27.73 6.89
C ILE A 186 -27.85 -27.78 6.01
N SER A 187 -28.02 -26.83 5.09
CA SER A 187 -29.16 -26.81 4.19
C SER A 187 -29.19 -28.05 3.28
N LEU A 188 -28.04 -28.62 2.91
CA LEU A 188 -27.96 -29.88 2.19
C LEU A 188 -28.41 -31.08 3.03
N ARG A 189 -28.03 -31.13 4.31
CA ARG A 189 -28.45 -32.20 5.22
C ARG A 189 -29.96 -32.24 5.43
N THR A 190 -30.63 -31.08 5.48
CA THR A 190 -32.09 -31.01 5.69
C THR A 190 -32.88 -31.55 4.50
N ILE A 191 -32.29 -31.52 3.30
CA ILE A 191 -32.89 -32.06 2.07
C ILE A 191 -32.38 -33.47 1.71
N GLY A 192 -31.52 -34.08 2.55
CA GLY A 192 -30.99 -35.43 2.35
C GLY A 192 -29.84 -35.52 1.32
N SER A 193 -29.24 -34.40 0.94
CA SER A 193 -28.13 -34.33 -0.01
C SER A 193 -26.78 -34.63 0.62
N LYS A 194 -25.81 -35.01 -0.22
CA LYS A 194 -24.42 -35.19 0.21
C LYS A 194 -23.78 -33.84 0.53
N PRO A 195 -22.83 -33.78 1.48
CA PRO A 195 -22.04 -32.57 1.69
C PRO A 195 -21.16 -32.26 0.47
N ILE A 196 -20.84 -30.99 0.29
CA ILE A 196 -19.88 -30.51 -0.73
C ILE A 196 -18.48 -30.32 -0.13
N ASP A 197 -17.44 -30.29 -0.98
CA ASP A 197 -16.11 -29.83 -0.59
C ASP A 197 -15.97 -28.30 -0.79
N LYS A 198 -15.03 -27.66 -0.08
CA LYS A 198 -14.67 -26.26 -0.33
C LYS A 198 -13.94 -26.08 -1.66
N SER A 199 -13.25 -27.10 -2.16
CA SER A 199 -12.64 -27.06 -3.50
C SER A 199 -13.69 -26.81 -4.58
N ASP A 200 -14.91 -27.29 -4.36
CA ASP A 200 -16.00 -27.29 -5.34
C ASP A 200 -16.78 -25.97 -5.39
N ILE A 201 -16.33 -24.98 -4.62
CA ILE A 201 -16.97 -23.67 -4.51
C ILE A 201 -16.29 -22.67 -5.46
N SER A 202 -17.12 -22.00 -6.26
CA SER A 202 -16.71 -20.91 -7.16
C SER A 202 -17.49 -19.63 -6.93
N LEU A 203 -16.97 -18.53 -7.49
CA LEU A 203 -17.70 -17.29 -7.68
C LEU A 203 -17.62 -16.87 -9.15
N TRP A 204 -18.69 -16.32 -9.71
CA TRP A 204 -18.63 -15.59 -10.97
C TRP A 204 -19.77 -14.59 -11.13
N TRP A 205 -19.58 -13.64 -12.03
CA TRP A 205 -20.59 -12.64 -12.37
C TRP A 205 -21.40 -13.05 -13.58
N ASN A 206 -22.71 -13.16 -13.41
CA ASN A 206 -23.62 -13.29 -14.53
C ASN A 206 -23.90 -11.91 -15.12
N LYS A 207 -23.24 -11.59 -16.24
CA LYS A 207 -23.41 -10.29 -16.93
C LYS A 207 -24.83 -10.05 -17.43
N LYS A 208 -25.55 -11.11 -17.82
CA LYS A 208 -26.89 -11.01 -18.41
C LYS A 208 -27.92 -10.67 -17.33
N GLU A 209 -27.91 -11.44 -16.26
CA GLU A 209 -28.87 -11.29 -15.14
C GLU A 209 -28.41 -10.23 -14.12
N LYS A 210 -27.15 -9.79 -14.18
CA LYS A 210 -26.50 -8.87 -13.23
C LYS A 210 -26.53 -9.39 -11.79
N VAL A 211 -26.23 -10.67 -11.66
CA VAL A 211 -26.25 -11.42 -10.39
C VAL A 211 -24.86 -11.95 -10.09
N LEU A 212 -24.45 -11.88 -8.81
CA LEU A 212 -23.27 -12.57 -8.32
C LEU A 212 -23.63 -14.01 -7.94
N GLU A 213 -23.01 -14.97 -8.62
CA GLU A 213 -23.31 -16.38 -8.48
C GLU A 213 -22.32 -17.07 -7.55
N PHE A 214 -22.85 -17.86 -6.62
CA PHE A 214 -22.09 -18.75 -5.74
C PHE A 214 -22.23 -20.18 -6.29
N GLY A 215 -21.19 -20.62 -6.97
CA GLY A 215 -21.15 -21.94 -7.61
C GLY A 215 -20.89 -23.06 -6.65
N VAL A 216 -21.66 -24.13 -6.77
CA VAL A 216 -21.46 -25.41 -6.07
C VAL A 216 -21.76 -26.57 -7.01
N LEU A 217 -21.03 -27.68 -6.88
CA LEU A 217 -21.25 -28.89 -7.69
C LEU A 217 -22.48 -29.68 -7.20
N LEU A 218 -23.68 -29.19 -7.53
CA LEU A 218 -24.97 -29.77 -7.16
C LEU A 218 -25.91 -29.80 -8.36
N ASN A 219 -26.95 -30.64 -8.29
CA ASN A 219 -27.96 -30.69 -9.36
C ASN A 219 -29.00 -29.56 -9.25
N ASP A 220 -29.75 -29.31 -10.33
CA ASP A 220 -30.77 -28.24 -10.40
C ASP A 220 -31.80 -28.26 -9.28
N GLN A 221 -32.21 -29.45 -8.82
CA GLN A 221 -33.20 -29.55 -7.74
C GLN A 221 -32.61 -29.09 -6.41
N GLU A 222 -31.37 -29.47 -6.13
CA GLU A 222 -30.64 -29.05 -4.93
C GLU A 222 -30.35 -27.54 -4.96
N ILE A 223 -29.87 -27.01 -6.09
CA ILE A 223 -29.66 -25.57 -6.29
C ILE A 223 -30.95 -24.79 -6.05
N LYS A 224 -32.08 -25.26 -6.60
CA LYS A 224 -33.38 -24.65 -6.36
C LYS A 224 -33.74 -24.64 -4.87
N LYS A 225 -33.49 -25.72 -4.14
CA LYS A 225 -33.71 -25.79 -2.69
C LYS A 225 -32.83 -24.82 -1.91
N LEU A 226 -31.57 -24.63 -2.31
CA LEU A 226 -30.69 -23.64 -1.68
C LEU A 226 -31.18 -22.22 -1.93
N ASN A 227 -31.65 -21.92 -3.14
CA ASN A 227 -32.20 -20.60 -3.49
C ASN A 227 -33.57 -20.32 -2.84
N ASP A 228 -34.37 -21.36 -2.58
CA ASP A 228 -35.63 -21.24 -1.83
C ASP A 228 -35.39 -21.06 -0.30
N ASP A 229 -34.20 -21.39 0.21
CA ASP A 229 -33.82 -21.18 1.62
C ASP A 229 -33.48 -19.71 1.88
N THR A 230 -34.49 -18.95 2.31
CA THR A 230 -34.34 -17.52 2.62
C THR A 230 -33.28 -17.24 3.69
N LYS A 231 -33.05 -18.15 4.64
CA LYS A 231 -32.01 -17.95 5.67
C LYS A 231 -30.62 -18.07 5.06
N LEU A 232 -30.43 -19.06 4.19
CA LEU A 232 -29.16 -19.28 3.49
C LEU A 232 -28.87 -18.13 2.51
N ILE A 233 -29.86 -17.66 1.75
CA ILE A 233 -29.71 -16.49 0.87
C ILE A 233 -29.36 -15.22 1.67
N ASN A 234 -30.02 -14.98 2.80
CA ASN A 234 -29.65 -13.85 3.66
C ASN A 234 -28.22 -13.97 4.19
N GLN A 235 -27.74 -15.19 4.46
CA GLN A 235 -26.36 -15.42 4.87
C GLN A 235 -25.37 -15.18 3.73
N LEU A 236 -25.72 -15.59 2.50
CA LEU A 236 -24.93 -15.32 1.30
C LEU A 236 -24.80 -13.81 1.04
N GLN A 237 -25.91 -13.08 1.11
CA GLN A 237 -25.93 -11.61 1.00
C GLN A 237 -25.05 -10.93 2.06
N LYS A 238 -25.14 -11.38 3.31
CA LYS A 238 -24.28 -10.86 4.40
C LYS A 238 -22.79 -11.12 4.12
N THR A 239 -22.47 -12.29 3.59
CA THR A 239 -21.09 -12.67 3.27
C THR A 239 -20.54 -11.81 2.14
N PHE A 240 -21.29 -11.65 1.04
CA PHE A 240 -20.88 -10.77 -0.06
C PHE A 240 -20.84 -9.29 0.34
N LYS A 241 -21.74 -8.83 1.20
CA LYS A 241 -21.64 -7.48 1.76
C LYS A 241 -20.37 -7.30 2.60
N LYS A 242 -20.02 -8.29 3.43
CA LYS A 242 -18.83 -8.26 4.29
C LYS A 242 -17.53 -8.20 3.49
N TYR A 243 -17.38 -9.05 2.47
CA TYR A 243 -16.11 -9.20 1.74
C TYR A 243 -16.01 -8.37 0.47
N PHE A 244 -17.12 -8.18 -0.25
CA PHE A 244 -17.16 -7.50 -1.54
C PHE A 244 -17.89 -6.14 -1.50
N HIS A 245 -18.45 -5.74 -0.36
CA HIS A 245 -19.32 -4.55 -0.27
C HIS A 245 -20.50 -4.59 -1.25
N TYR A 246 -20.90 -5.78 -1.67
CA TYR A 246 -21.93 -5.99 -2.66
C TYR A 246 -23.31 -6.11 -1.99
N GLU A 247 -24.26 -5.29 -2.46
CA GLU A 247 -25.65 -5.27 -1.97
C GLU A 247 -26.67 -5.65 -3.08
N GLY A 248 -26.19 -6.12 -4.22
CA GLY A 248 -27.04 -6.55 -5.32
C GLY A 248 -27.58 -7.97 -5.14
N GLN A 249 -28.18 -8.51 -6.21
CA GLN A 249 -28.75 -9.85 -6.21
C GLN A 249 -27.66 -10.93 -6.23
N CYS A 250 -27.86 -11.99 -5.44
CA CYS A 250 -27.00 -13.15 -5.42
C CYS A 250 -27.82 -14.44 -5.39
N ILE A 251 -27.29 -15.48 -6.01
CA ILE A 251 -27.92 -16.81 -6.08
C ILE A 251 -26.87 -17.91 -5.95
N PHE A 252 -27.32 -19.10 -5.58
CA PHE A 252 -26.58 -20.33 -5.84
C PHE A 252 -26.80 -20.79 -7.27
N SER A 253 -25.77 -21.36 -7.89
CA SER A 253 -25.84 -21.92 -9.23
C SER A 253 -24.91 -23.14 -9.36
N GLU A 254 -25.06 -23.87 -10.46
CA GLU A 254 -24.21 -25.01 -10.78
C GLU A 254 -22.77 -24.53 -11.00
N GLY A 255 -21.87 -24.97 -10.13
CA GLY A 255 -20.44 -24.67 -10.21
C GLY A 255 -19.78 -25.36 -11.42
N ILE A 256 -18.71 -24.75 -11.92
CA ILE A 256 -17.81 -25.39 -12.88
C ILE A 256 -16.57 -25.82 -12.10
N PRO A 257 -16.18 -27.10 -12.08
CA PRO A 257 -14.96 -27.53 -11.41
C PRO A 257 -13.73 -26.96 -12.14
N PHE A 258 -12.77 -26.42 -11.39
CA PHE A 258 -11.48 -25.91 -11.88
C PHE A 258 -10.31 -26.44 -11.04
#